data_AF-A0A9P6ZD69-F1
#
_entry.id   AF-A0A9P6ZD69-F1
#
_cell.length_a   1.000
_cell.length_b   1.000
_cell.length_c   1.000
_cell.angle_alpha   90.00
_cell.angle_beta   90.00
_cell.angle_gamma   90.00
#
_symmetry.space_group_name_H-M   'P 1'
#
loop_
_entity.id
_entity.type
_entity.pdbx_description
1 polymer ?
#
loop_
_entity_poly.entity_id
_entity_poly.type
_entity_poly.pdbx_seq_one_letter_code
_entity_poly.pdbx_strand_id
1 'polypeptide(L)'
;MSQREETVQRELQELTKAIQTGFANLTTEIRTFKEDLIRAIENQPMEAERRMQQQLAGFFQQGAFYFHQRPSYMYHPPPMSHSVLSSTHPPTSMPISNDTSNPTVVPPDAPPPNHSPVPHGPTGDTPPAPPSFSSDPPPMTTRANETTARPAIPVYRLSRSLRTVTDVWREYAEGIAGGPAVRDLERIHGTFWRKERKESRFFSRRNVIYGEVKRIADEKLISCEHAAQALEKRRMELNVSLDGLGKVIKSTQA
;
A
#
# COMPACT_ATOMS: atom_id res chain seq x y z
N MET A 1 -52.67 -42.35 -4.74
CA MET A 1 -51.70 -41.87 -3.74
C MET A 1 -52.39 -41.81 -2.40
N SER A 2 -51.76 -42.37 -1.38
CA SER A 2 -52.36 -42.57 -0.05
C SER A 2 -52.23 -41.29 0.77
N GLN A 3 -53.23 -40.94 1.60
CA GLN A 3 -53.18 -39.77 2.51
C GLN A 3 -51.88 -39.71 3.34
N ARG A 4 -51.30 -40.87 3.67
CA ARG A 4 -50.02 -40.97 4.39
C ARG A 4 -48.84 -40.42 3.59
N GLU A 5 -48.83 -40.61 2.27
CA GLU A 5 -47.76 -40.11 1.40
C GLU A 5 -47.81 -38.57 1.31
N GLU A 6 -49.01 -37.98 1.25
CA GLU A 6 -49.18 -36.52 1.25
C GLU A 6 -48.75 -35.87 2.57
N THR A 7 -49.00 -36.53 3.70
CA THR A 7 -48.55 -36.04 5.01
C THR A 7 -47.01 -36.01 5.09
N VAL A 8 -46.34 -37.08 4.68
CA VAL A 8 -44.87 -37.15 4.68
C VAL A 8 -44.25 -36.09 3.77
N GLN A 9 -44.84 -35.85 2.60
CA GLN A 9 -44.37 -34.80 1.69
C GLN A 9 -44.51 -33.40 2.29
N ARG A 10 -45.61 -33.11 2.99
CA ARG A 10 -45.79 -31.83 3.69
C ARG A 10 -44.77 -31.65 4.81
N GLU A 11 -44.53 -32.67 5.63
CA GLU A 11 -43.53 -32.61 6.70
C GLU A 11 -42.12 -32.39 6.17
N LEU A 12 -41.76 -33.06 5.06
CA LEU A 12 -40.47 -32.83 4.40
C LEU A 12 -40.33 -31.41 3.84
N GLN A 13 -41.40 -30.85 3.26
CA GLN A 13 -41.40 -29.48 2.77
C GLN A 13 -41.26 -28.46 3.92
N GLU A 14 -42.00 -28.65 5.02
CA GLU A 14 -41.90 -27.80 6.21
C GLU A 14 -40.51 -27.87 6.84
N LEU A 15 -39.93 -29.06 6.97
CA LEU A 15 -38.56 -29.23 7.47
C LEU A 15 -37.53 -28.52 6.57
N THR A 16 -37.66 -28.68 5.26
CA THR A 16 -36.77 -28.03 4.28
C THR A 16 -36.86 -26.51 4.40
N LYS A 17 -38.08 -25.98 4.52
CA LYS A 17 -38.32 -24.54 4.70
C LYS A 17 -37.73 -24.04 6.01
N ALA A 18 -37.93 -24.77 7.12
CA ALA A 18 -37.36 -24.42 8.42
C ALA A 18 -35.82 -24.38 8.39
N ILE A 19 -35.19 -25.36 7.74
CA ILE A 19 -33.73 -25.40 7.53
C ILE A 19 -33.28 -24.18 6.72
N GLN A 20 -33.93 -23.91 5.58
CA GLN A 20 -33.58 -22.77 4.73
C GLN A 20 -33.73 -21.43 5.46
N THR A 21 -34.82 -21.25 6.21
CA THR A 21 -35.03 -20.06 7.04
C THR A 21 -33.96 -19.94 8.13
N GLY A 22 -33.61 -21.04 8.80
CA GLY A 22 -32.53 -21.05 9.79
C GLY A 22 -31.19 -20.61 9.21
N PHE A 23 -30.82 -21.14 8.03
CA PHE A 23 -29.61 -20.73 7.31
C PHE A 23 -29.64 -19.25 6.88
N ALA A 24 -30.79 -18.75 6.40
CA ALA A 24 -30.94 -17.36 6.00
C ALA A 24 -30.80 -16.39 7.20
N ASN A 25 -31.39 -16.73 8.35
CA ASN A 25 -31.26 -15.96 9.57
C ASN A 25 -29.81 -15.94 10.06
N LEU A 26 -29.16 -17.10 10.13
CA LEU A 26 -27.75 -17.21 10.54
C LEU A 26 -26.82 -16.42 9.61
N THR A 27 -27.07 -16.48 8.30
CA THR A 27 -26.33 -15.70 7.29
C THR A 27 -26.47 -14.20 7.56
N THR A 28 -27.66 -13.76 7.92
CA THR A 28 -27.93 -12.35 8.25
C THR A 28 -27.21 -11.94 9.53
N GLU A 29 -27.28 -12.74 10.58
CA GLU A 29 -26.59 -12.47 11.85
C GLU A 29 -25.08 -12.40 11.67
N ILE A 30 -24.47 -13.33 10.92
CA ILE A 30 -23.03 -13.31 10.63
C ILE A 30 -22.66 -12.03 9.86
N ARG A 31 -23.49 -11.61 8.89
CA ARG A 31 -23.26 -10.37 8.14
C ARG A 31 -23.31 -9.15 9.06
N THR A 32 -24.35 -9.04 9.89
CA THR A 32 -24.50 -7.92 10.83
C THR A 32 -23.33 -7.88 11.81
N PHE A 33 -22.95 -9.02 12.38
CA PHE A 33 -21.80 -9.11 13.27
C PHE A 33 -20.50 -8.65 12.60
N LYS A 34 -20.28 -9.04 11.34
CA LYS A 34 -19.12 -8.61 10.56
C LYS A 34 -19.13 -7.09 10.32
N GLU A 35 -20.28 -6.51 9.99
CA GLU A 35 -20.43 -5.05 9.82
C GLU A 35 -20.14 -4.30 11.14
N ASP A 36 -20.65 -4.81 12.25
CA ASP A 36 -20.40 -4.25 13.57
C ASP A 36 -18.91 -4.32 13.95
N LEU A 37 -18.25 -5.44 13.64
CA LEU A 37 -16.81 -5.60 13.86
C LEU A 37 -15.97 -4.62 13.03
N ILE A 38 -16.31 -4.45 11.75
CA ILE A 38 -15.63 -3.47 10.87
C ILE A 38 -15.81 -2.06 11.42
N ARG A 39 -17.03 -1.69 11.81
CA ARG A 39 -17.32 -0.38 12.42
C ARG A 39 -16.53 -0.16 13.71
N ALA A 40 -16.41 -1.20 14.55
CA ALA A 40 -15.65 -1.11 15.78
C ALA A 40 -14.15 -0.88 15.52
N ILE A 41 -13.58 -1.51 14.48
CA ILE A 41 -12.18 -1.36 14.09
C ILE A 41 -11.91 0.03 13.47
N GLU A 42 -12.76 0.48 12.54
CA GLU A 42 -12.58 1.75 11.83
C GLU A 42 -12.78 2.99 12.72
N ASN A 43 -13.64 2.90 13.75
CA ASN A 43 -13.90 4.03 14.65
C ASN A 43 -12.88 4.18 15.79
N GLN A 44 -11.96 3.23 16.01
CA GLN A 44 -10.94 3.32 17.06
C GLN A 44 -10.03 4.56 16.96
N PRO A 45 -9.45 4.92 15.80
CA PRO A 45 -8.62 6.12 15.69
C PRO A 45 -9.43 7.43 15.82
N MET A 46 -10.68 7.44 15.35
CA MET A 46 -11.54 8.63 15.36
C MET A 46 -12.01 9.03 16.76
N GLU A 47 -12.26 8.06 17.64
CA GLU A 47 -12.62 8.36 19.04
C GLU A 47 -11.43 8.87 19.85
N ALA A 48 -10.23 8.33 19.62
CA ALA A 48 -9.00 8.82 20.24
C ALA A 48 -8.66 10.25 19.79
N GLU A 49 -8.78 10.54 18.49
CA GLU A 49 -8.61 11.91 17.96
C GLU A 49 -9.68 12.87 18.49
N ARG A 50 -10.94 12.46 18.58
CA ARG A 50 -12.01 13.28 19.19
C ARG A 50 -11.74 13.56 20.67
N ARG A 51 -11.26 12.58 21.43
CA ARG A 51 -10.84 12.77 22.83
C ARG A 51 -9.67 13.74 22.92
N MET A 52 -8.67 13.62 22.05
CA MET A 52 -7.54 14.54 22.00
C MET A 52 -7.98 15.96 21.62
N GLN A 53 -8.88 16.12 20.65
CA GLN A 53 -9.46 17.40 20.28
C GLN A 53 -10.30 18.00 21.41
N GLN A 54 -11.07 17.21 22.15
CA GLN A 54 -11.79 17.67 23.34
C GLN A 54 -10.85 18.11 24.47
N GLN A 55 -9.76 17.37 24.70
CA GLN A 55 -8.74 17.76 25.68
C GLN A 55 -8.03 19.07 25.28
N LEU A 56 -7.71 19.25 23.99
CA LEU A 56 -7.16 20.50 23.45
C LEU A 56 -8.16 21.66 23.55
N ALA A 57 -9.45 21.42 23.30
CA ALA A 57 -10.50 22.44 23.46
C ALA A 57 -10.66 22.86 24.93
N GLY A 58 -10.57 21.93 25.88
CA GLY A 58 -10.55 22.24 27.32
C GLY A 58 -9.31 23.03 27.76
N PHE A 59 -8.16 22.80 27.12
CA PHE A 59 -6.92 23.53 27.39
C PHE A 59 -7.00 25.01 26.96
N PHE A 60 -7.69 25.29 25.85
CA PHE A 60 -7.87 26.66 25.36
C PHE A 60 -8.77 27.53 26.26
N GLN A 61 -9.65 26.90 27.05
CA GLN A 61 -10.51 27.60 28.00
C GLN A 61 -9.78 27.99 29.31
N GLN A 62 -8.73 27.24 29.71
CA GLN A 62 -7.85 27.63 30.82
C GLN A 62 -6.75 28.62 30.40
N GLY A 63 -6.31 28.61 29.13
CA GLY A 63 -5.35 29.58 28.60
C GLY A 63 -5.87 31.02 28.52
N ALA A 64 -7.19 31.22 28.50
CA ALA A 64 -7.80 32.56 28.50
C ALA A 64 -7.68 33.30 29.84
N PHE A 65 -7.30 32.61 30.93
CA PHE A 65 -7.06 33.24 32.24
C PHE A 65 -5.62 33.71 32.47
N TYR A 66 -4.68 33.42 31.55
CA TYR A 66 -3.27 33.81 31.69
C TYR A 66 -2.80 34.87 30.70
N PHE A 67 -3.71 35.56 30.01
CA PHE A 67 -3.37 36.64 29.06
C PHE A 67 -3.56 38.07 29.60
N HIS A 68 -3.63 38.27 30.92
CA HIS A 68 -3.81 39.61 31.52
C HIS A 68 -2.63 40.17 32.32
N GLN A 69 -1.42 39.60 32.22
CA GLN A 69 -0.22 40.28 32.72
C GLN A 69 0.95 40.15 31.75
N ARG A 70 1.08 41.12 30.84
CA ARG A 70 2.36 41.47 30.25
C ARG A 70 2.74 42.88 30.68
N PRO A 71 3.85 43.06 31.43
CA PRO A 71 4.42 44.37 31.69
C PRO A 71 4.88 45.02 30.39
N SER A 72 4.55 46.30 30.26
CA SER A 72 4.98 47.19 29.19
C SER A 72 6.50 47.34 29.17
N TYR A 73 7.18 46.69 28.23
CA TYR A 73 8.52 47.10 27.81
C TYR A 73 8.53 47.32 26.30
N MET A 74 8.50 48.61 25.95
CA MET A 74 9.17 49.27 24.83
C MET A 74 9.58 48.36 23.65
N TYR A 75 8.77 48.38 22.59
CA TYR A 75 9.26 48.08 21.25
C TYR A 75 8.86 49.22 20.31
N HIS A 76 9.88 49.96 19.85
CA HIS A 76 9.75 50.99 18.83
C HIS A 76 9.58 50.34 17.45
N PRO A 77 8.69 50.84 16.58
CA PRO A 77 8.66 50.41 15.19
C PRO A 77 9.78 51.08 14.37
N PRO A 78 10.50 50.36 13.49
CA PRO A 78 11.38 50.99 12.52
C PRO A 78 10.58 51.66 11.38
N PRO A 79 11.07 52.76 10.79
CA PRO A 79 10.33 53.56 9.82
C PRO A 79 10.23 52.89 8.44
N MET A 80 9.06 53.05 7.83
CA MET A 80 8.78 52.65 6.45
C MET A 80 9.57 53.53 5.47
N SER A 81 10.29 52.88 4.55
CA SER A 81 10.86 53.54 3.37
C SER A 81 9.96 53.24 2.17
N HIS A 82 9.25 54.26 1.70
CA HIS A 82 8.58 54.24 0.40
C HIS A 82 9.64 54.46 -0.69
N SER A 83 9.67 53.59 -1.69
CA SER A 83 10.19 53.93 -3.01
C SER A 83 9.44 53.15 -4.07
N VAL A 84 8.63 53.92 -4.78
CA VAL A 84 8.01 53.60 -6.07
C VAL A 84 9.08 53.44 -7.14
N LEU A 85 8.87 52.54 -8.10
CA LEU A 85 8.73 52.89 -9.53
C LEU A 85 8.53 51.63 -10.40
N SER A 86 7.60 51.77 -11.34
CA SER A 86 7.27 50.90 -12.46
C SER A 86 8.47 50.36 -13.22
N SER A 87 8.38 49.10 -13.68
CA SER A 87 8.94 48.73 -14.98
C SER A 87 8.13 47.62 -15.63
N THR A 88 7.56 47.98 -16.77
CA THR A 88 6.75 47.18 -17.69
C THR A 88 7.65 46.52 -18.72
N HIS A 89 7.66 45.18 -18.82
CA HIS A 89 8.07 44.47 -20.04
C HIS A 89 7.24 43.18 -20.26
N PRO A 90 6.82 42.89 -21.51
CA PRO A 90 5.97 41.74 -21.84
C PRO A 90 6.77 40.44 -22.09
N PRO A 91 6.11 39.26 -22.08
CA PRO A 91 6.73 37.98 -22.41
C PRO A 91 6.82 37.76 -23.92
N THR A 92 8.02 37.41 -24.40
CA THR A 92 8.29 36.98 -25.79
C THR A 92 8.06 35.48 -25.93
N SER A 93 7.19 35.13 -26.87
CA SER A 93 6.90 33.77 -27.35
C SER A 93 8.08 33.11 -28.07
N MET A 94 8.10 31.78 -28.04
CA MET A 94 9.01 30.88 -28.78
C MET A 94 8.93 31.04 -30.32
N PRO A 95 9.87 30.46 -31.09
CA PRO A 95 9.64 29.08 -31.57
C PRO A 95 10.89 28.17 -31.70
N ILE A 96 10.66 26.88 -31.39
CA ILE A 96 10.97 25.67 -32.16
C ILE A 96 12.24 25.68 -33.05
N SER A 97 13.17 24.78 -32.75
CA SER A 97 13.91 24.00 -33.75
C SER A 97 14.40 22.69 -33.11
N ASN A 98 13.72 21.61 -33.47
CA ASN A 98 14.16 20.23 -33.35
C ASN A 98 14.79 19.89 -34.70
N ASP A 99 16.07 19.52 -34.75
CA ASP A 99 16.51 18.55 -35.75
C ASP A 99 17.75 17.77 -35.28
N THR A 100 17.46 16.54 -34.87
CA THR A 100 18.10 15.28 -35.29
C THR A 100 19.37 15.42 -36.13
N SER A 101 20.50 14.90 -35.64
CA SER A 101 21.49 14.12 -36.44
C SER A 101 22.68 13.63 -35.59
N ASN A 102 22.59 12.40 -35.10
CA ASN A 102 23.71 11.44 -35.00
C ASN A 102 23.04 10.05 -34.85
N PRO A 103 23.43 8.97 -35.57
CA PRO A 103 24.78 8.40 -35.47
C PRO A 103 25.34 7.74 -36.75
N THR A 104 26.66 7.73 -36.93
CA THR A 104 27.41 6.79 -37.81
C THR A 104 28.78 6.57 -37.16
N VAL A 105 29.04 5.45 -36.45
CA VAL A 105 29.69 4.21 -36.93
C VAL A 105 31.09 4.54 -37.49
N VAL A 106 32.25 4.11 -36.93
CA VAL A 106 32.86 2.76 -36.80
C VAL A 106 34.14 2.87 -35.90
N PRO A 107 34.57 1.81 -35.17
CA PRO A 107 35.86 1.72 -34.41
C PRO A 107 37.06 1.32 -35.31
N PRO A 108 38.34 1.24 -34.86
CA PRO A 108 38.88 -0.03 -34.29
C PRO A 108 40.09 0.10 -33.33
N ASP A 109 40.47 -1.05 -32.76
CA ASP A 109 41.81 -1.47 -32.27
C ASP A 109 42.54 -0.67 -31.17
N ALA A 110 42.60 -1.26 -29.96
CA ALA A 110 43.81 -1.89 -29.43
C ALA A 110 43.67 -2.20 -27.92
N PRO A 111 44.02 -3.41 -27.44
CA PRO A 111 44.08 -3.73 -26.02
C PRO A 111 45.46 -3.42 -25.41
N PRO A 112 45.56 -2.91 -24.18
CA PRO A 112 46.83 -2.89 -23.45
C PRO A 112 47.12 -4.24 -22.74
N PRO A 113 48.40 -4.53 -22.45
CA PRO A 113 48.90 -5.89 -22.29
C PRO A 113 48.76 -6.46 -20.88
N ASN A 114 48.62 -7.80 -20.90
CA ASN A 114 48.75 -8.72 -19.79
C ASN A 114 50.19 -8.74 -19.27
N HIS A 115 50.40 -8.41 -17.99
CA HIS A 115 51.67 -8.67 -17.28
C HIS A 115 51.36 -9.46 -16.02
N SER A 116 51.48 -10.79 -16.12
CA SER A 116 51.96 -11.62 -15.03
C SER A 116 53.48 -11.73 -15.15
N PRO A 117 54.20 -11.75 -14.02
CA PRO A 117 54.95 -12.96 -13.72
C PRO A 117 54.85 -13.41 -12.24
N VAL A 118 54.75 -14.73 -12.10
CA VAL A 118 55.00 -15.61 -10.94
C VAL A 118 56.48 -15.53 -10.47
N PRO A 119 57.02 -16.31 -9.50
CA PRO A 119 56.60 -16.69 -8.13
C PRO A 119 57.79 -16.63 -7.11
N HIS A 120 57.58 -16.31 -5.84
CA HIS A 120 58.49 -16.65 -4.72
C HIS A 120 57.58 -16.91 -3.51
N GLY A 121 57.42 -18.09 -2.93
CA GLY A 121 58.39 -18.95 -2.27
C GLY A 121 57.81 -19.26 -0.86
N PRO A 122 57.81 -20.52 -0.37
CA PRO A 122 57.01 -20.94 0.79
C PRO A 122 57.81 -20.92 2.10
N THR A 123 57.18 -20.56 3.22
CA THR A 123 57.52 -20.87 4.63
C THR A 123 56.71 -19.89 5.49
N GLY A 124 56.05 -20.21 6.60
CA GLY A 124 55.97 -21.39 7.44
C GLY A 124 54.99 -21.06 8.56
N ASP A 125 54.61 -22.09 9.30
CA ASP A 125 53.67 -22.10 10.42
C ASP A 125 53.92 -21.02 11.49
N THR A 126 52.86 -20.48 12.10
CA THR A 126 52.67 -20.28 13.57
C THR A 126 51.33 -19.55 13.85
N PRO A 127 50.39 -20.13 14.62
CA PRO A 127 49.29 -19.43 15.28
C PRO A 127 49.55 -19.26 16.80
N PRO A 128 48.66 -18.63 17.60
CA PRO A 128 48.56 -17.19 17.85
C PRO A 128 48.92 -16.81 19.31
N ALA A 129 49.34 -15.57 19.54
CA ALA A 129 49.50 -14.99 20.88
C ALA A 129 48.21 -14.28 21.35
N PRO A 130 47.92 -14.24 22.67
CA PRO A 130 46.64 -13.83 23.23
C PRO A 130 46.36 -12.31 23.20
N PRO A 131 45.08 -11.88 23.31
CA PRO A 131 44.71 -10.48 23.22
C PRO A 131 45.10 -9.68 24.48
N SER A 132 45.85 -8.60 24.26
CA SER A 132 46.03 -7.54 25.25
C SER A 132 44.73 -6.76 25.42
N PHE A 133 44.19 -6.78 26.64
CA PHE A 133 43.10 -5.92 27.08
C PHE A 133 43.59 -4.47 27.20
N SER A 134 43.35 -3.66 26.18
CA SER A 134 43.44 -2.20 26.29
C SER A 134 42.05 -1.65 26.62
N SER A 135 41.89 -1.18 27.85
CA SER A 135 40.72 -0.42 28.29
C SER A 135 40.77 0.99 27.72
N ASP A 136 40.15 1.22 26.57
CA ASP A 136 39.81 2.56 26.11
C ASP A 136 38.42 2.97 26.63
N PRO A 137 38.26 4.14 27.27
CA PRO A 137 36.96 4.66 27.65
C PRO A 137 36.17 5.07 26.38
N PRO A 138 34.86 4.78 26.29
CA PRO A 138 34.09 5.20 25.13
C PRO A 138 33.97 6.73 25.08
N PRO A 139 34.29 7.40 23.96
CA PRO A 139 33.94 8.79 23.78
C PRO A 139 32.41 8.90 23.71
N MET A 140 31.82 9.50 24.74
CA MET A 140 30.48 10.06 24.66
C MET A 140 30.44 11.09 23.53
N THR A 141 29.36 11.06 22.77
CA THR A 141 28.97 12.02 21.72
C THR A 141 29.40 11.66 20.31
N THR A 142 28.55 10.90 19.62
CA THR A 142 27.87 11.46 18.44
C THR A 142 26.43 10.99 18.49
N ARG A 143 25.55 11.89 18.94
CA ARG A 143 24.09 11.79 18.78
C ARG A 143 23.85 11.75 17.28
N ALA A 144 23.70 10.53 16.74
CA ALA A 144 23.35 10.33 15.35
C ALA A 144 22.08 11.12 15.08
N ASN A 145 22.18 11.95 14.06
CA ASN A 145 21.18 12.88 13.59
C ASN A 145 19.89 12.12 13.27
N GLU A 146 18.92 12.11 14.19
CA GLU A 146 17.52 11.76 13.93
C GLU A 146 16.91 12.87 13.05
N THR A 147 17.45 13.02 11.85
CA THR A 147 16.68 13.56 10.75
C THR A 147 15.64 12.50 10.46
N THR A 148 14.39 12.78 10.83
CA THR A 148 13.19 12.04 10.45
C THR A 148 13.19 11.84 8.94
N ALA A 149 13.90 10.81 8.47
CA ALA A 149 13.91 10.40 7.09
C ALA A 149 12.52 9.89 6.82
N ARG A 150 11.71 10.72 6.14
CA ARG A 150 10.42 10.32 5.61
C ARG A 150 10.62 8.95 4.95
N PRO A 151 9.88 7.90 5.35
CA PRO A 151 10.13 6.55 4.85
C PRO A 151 10.09 6.62 3.33
N ALA A 152 11.20 6.24 2.71
CA ALA A 152 11.31 6.23 1.26
C ALA A 152 10.16 5.36 0.73
N ILE A 153 9.27 5.95 -0.08
CA ILE A 153 8.09 5.25 -0.56
C ILE A 153 8.59 4.08 -1.42
N PRO A 154 8.25 2.83 -1.07
CA PRO A 154 8.69 1.67 -1.84
C PRO A 154 8.09 1.75 -3.24
N VAL A 155 8.96 1.75 -4.25
CA VAL A 155 8.55 1.59 -5.65
C VAL A 155 8.34 0.09 -5.89
N TYR A 156 7.12 -0.38 -5.66
CA TYR A 156 6.76 -1.77 -5.86
C TYR A 156 6.27 -2.02 -7.29
N ARG A 157 6.66 -3.17 -7.86
CA ARG A 157 6.18 -3.62 -9.17
C ARG A 157 5.33 -4.86 -9.01
N LEU A 158 4.09 -4.77 -9.46
CA LEU A 158 3.18 -5.90 -9.46
C LEU A 158 3.70 -7.03 -10.36
N SER A 159 3.63 -8.27 -9.89
CA SER A 159 4.14 -9.40 -10.66
C SER A 159 3.34 -9.63 -11.94
N ARG A 160 4.03 -9.67 -13.08
CA ARG A 160 3.42 -9.90 -14.40
C ARG A 160 3.37 -11.38 -14.78
N SER A 161 3.98 -12.26 -13.99
CA SER A 161 4.01 -13.70 -14.24
C SER A 161 2.80 -14.44 -13.69
N LEU A 162 1.97 -13.81 -12.86
CA LEU A 162 0.78 -14.47 -12.29
C LEU A 162 -0.26 -14.78 -13.38
N ARG A 163 -0.88 -15.96 -13.28
CA ARG A 163 -1.83 -16.47 -14.29
C ARG A 163 -3.20 -16.84 -13.70
N THR A 164 -3.29 -17.02 -12.40
CA THR A 164 -4.50 -17.44 -11.71
C THR A 164 -5.05 -16.32 -10.82
N VAL A 165 -6.36 -16.32 -10.57
CA VAL A 165 -6.98 -15.39 -9.63
C VAL A 165 -6.46 -15.61 -8.20
N THR A 166 -6.20 -16.86 -7.81
CA THR A 166 -5.65 -17.21 -6.49
C THR A 166 -4.28 -16.60 -6.26
N ASP A 167 -3.36 -16.68 -7.24
CA ASP A 167 -2.05 -16.04 -7.13
C ASP A 167 -2.17 -14.50 -7.06
N VAL A 168 -3.07 -13.93 -7.86
CA VAL A 168 -3.36 -12.48 -7.86
C VAL A 168 -3.91 -12.04 -6.51
N TRP A 169 -4.77 -12.84 -5.88
CA TRP A 169 -5.27 -12.58 -4.53
C TRP A 169 -4.17 -12.70 -3.47
N ARG A 170 -3.30 -13.72 -3.58
CA ARG A 170 -2.17 -13.91 -2.65
C ARG A 170 -1.21 -12.73 -2.67
N GLU A 171 -0.82 -12.23 -3.84
CA GLU A 171 -0.02 -11.00 -3.95
C GLU A 171 -0.71 -9.80 -3.29
N TYR A 172 -2.04 -9.74 -3.36
CA TYR A 172 -2.80 -8.67 -2.72
C TYR A 172 -2.85 -8.77 -1.19
N ALA A 173 -3.13 -9.96 -0.67
CA ALA A 173 -3.40 -10.18 0.75
C ALA A 173 -2.12 -10.38 1.59
N GLU A 174 -1.14 -11.09 1.04
CA GLU A 174 0.05 -11.55 1.75
C GLU A 174 1.34 -10.99 1.14
N GLY A 175 1.32 -10.73 -0.17
CA GLY A 175 2.53 -10.44 -0.94
C GLY A 175 3.10 -11.70 -1.58
N ILE A 176 4.17 -11.53 -2.36
CA ILE A 176 4.85 -12.62 -3.07
C ILE A 176 6.36 -12.38 -3.08
N ALA A 177 7.15 -13.46 -3.09
CA ALA A 177 8.61 -13.41 -3.15
C ALA A 177 9.26 -12.52 -2.06
N GLY A 178 8.70 -12.53 -0.85
CA GLY A 178 9.17 -11.68 0.26
C GLY A 178 8.83 -10.20 0.10
N GLY A 179 8.09 -9.82 -0.94
CA GLY A 179 7.58 -8.46 -1.14
C GLY A 179 6.35 -8.16 -0.27
N PRO A 180 6.02 -6.87 -0.08
CA PRO A 180 4.88 -6.45 0.73
C PRO A 180 3.55 -6.84 0.07
N ALA A 181 2.51 -7.02 0.90
CA ALA A 181 1.14 -7.17 0.42
C ALA A 181 0.66 -5.88 -0.28
N VAL A 182 0.03 -6.01 -1.45
CA VAL A 182 -0.48 -4.85 -2.19
C VAL A 182 -1.57 -4.11 -1.41
N ARG A 183 -2.35 -4.82 -0.58
CA ARG A 183 -3.33 -4.20 0.32
C ARG A 183 -2.66 -3.21 1.27
N ASP A 184 -1.49 -3.55 1.81
CA ASP A 184 -0.77 -2.70 2.74
C ASP A 184 -0.13 -1.51 2.04
N LEU A 185 0.39 -1.70 0.82
CA LEU A 185 0.86 -0.61 -0.02
C LEU A 185 -0.22 0.42 -0.31
N GLU A 186 -1.42 -0.03 -0.71
CA GLU A 186 -2.54 0.87 -0.99
C GLU A 186 -3.03 1.57 0.29
N ARG A 187 -3.05 0.88 1.43
CA ARG A 187 -3.44 1.45 2.73
C ARG A 187 -2.46 2.49 3.24
N ILE A 188 -1.15 2.22 3.19
CA ILE A 188 -0.11 3.06 3.79
C ILE A 188 0.29 4.20 2.85
N HIS A 189 0.39 3.91 1.55
CA HIS A 189 0.94 4.85 0.56
C HIS A 189 -0.08 5.34 -0.46
N GLY A 190 -1.31 4.82 -0.49
CA GLY A 190 -2.32 5.22 -1.47
C GLY A 190 -1.82 5.06 -2.90
N THR A 191 -1.92 6.11 -3.72
CA THR A 191 -1.43 6.09 -5.11
C THR A 191 0.09 6.24 -5.24
N PHE A 192 0.80 6.61 -4.17
CA PHE A 192 2.21 7.02 -4.26
C PHE A 192 3.18 5.87 -4.55
N TRP A 193 2.84 4.62 -4.22
CA TRP A 193 3.67 3.44 -4.53
C TRP A 193 3.60 3.05 -6.02
N ARG A 194 2.55 3.53 -6.73
CA ARG A 194 2.24 3.21 -8.14
C ARG A 194 2.24 4.46 -9.03
N LYS A 195 3.22 5.36 -8.84
CA LYS A 195 3.39 6.59 -9.63
C LYS A 195 3.56 6.34 -11.12
N GLU A 196 4.21 5.25 -11.50
CA GLU A 196 4.41 4.91 -12.91
C GLU A 196 3.05 4.60 -13.57
N ARG A 197 2.77 5.22 -14.72
CA ARG A 197 1.53 5.00 -15.47
C ARG A 197 1.26 3.52 -15.77
N LYS A 198 2.32 2.74 -15.99
CA LYS A 198 2.23 1.29 -16.25
C LYS A 198 1.78 0.50 -15.01
N GLU A 199 2.26 0.86 -13.83
CA GLU A 199 1.85 0.24 -12.56
C GLU A 199 0.43 0.66 -12.19
N SER A 200 0.11 1.96 -12.30
CA SER A 200 -1.24 2.46 -12.05
C SER A 200 -2.30 1.75 -12.90
N ARG A 201 -2.06 1.61 -14.21
CA ARG A 201 -2.97 0.88 -15.11
C ARG A 201 -3.08 -0.62 -14.79
N PHE A 202 -2.00 -1.24 -14.32
CA PHE A 202 -2.02 -2.66 -13.99
C PHE A 202 -2.74 -2.92 -12.67
N PHE A 203 -2.49 -2.07 -11.67
CA PHE A 203 -3.25 -2.04 -10.43
C PHE A 203 -4.74 -1.86 -10.70
N SER A 204 -5.16 -0.87 -11.49
CA SER A 204 -6.58 -0.65 -11.78
C SER A 204 -7.27 -1.86 -12.42
N ARG A 205 -6.56 -2.64 -13.25
CA ARG A 205 -7.11 -3.88 -13.82
C ARG A 205 -7.28 -4.96 -12.76
N ARG A 206 -6.29 -5.15 -11.89
CA ARG A 206 -6.35 -6.14 -10.80
C ARG A 206 -7.28 -5.75 -9.67
N ASN A 207 -7.46 -4.45 -9.42
CA ASN A 207 -8.34 -3.95 -8.37
C ASN A 207 -9.80 -4.40 -8.55
N VAL A 208 -10.21 -4.60 -9.82
CA VAL A 208 -11.51 -5.17 -10.17
C VAL A 208 -11.62 -6.61 -9.66
N ILE A 209 -10.57 -7.41 -9.82
CA ILE A 209 -10.50 -8.79 -9.33
C ILE A 209 -10.48 -8.80 -7.80
N TYR A 210 -9.67 -7.93 -7.16
CA TYR A 210 -9.64 -7.84 -5.70
C TYR A 210 -11.01 -7.49 -5.12
N GLY A 211 -11.71 -6.52 -5.73
CA GLY A 211 -13.05 -6.12 -5.33
C GLY A 211 -14.04 -7.27 -5.49
N GLU A 212 -13.98 -8.00 -6.60
CA GLU A 212 -14.87 -9.14 -6.85
C GLU A 212 -14.64 -10.30 -5.89
N VAL A 213 -13.39 -10.61 -5.54
CA VAL A 213 -13.09 -11.64 -4.52
C VAL A 213 -13.71 -11.26 -3.18
N LYS A 214 -13.55 -10.00 -2.75
CA LYS A 214 -14.18 -9.53 -1.50
C LYS A 214 -15.70 -9.59 -1.59
N ARG A 215 -16.29 -9.14 -2.70
CA ARG A 215 -17.75 -9.20 -2.93
C ARG A 215 -18.27 -10.64 -2.82
N ILE A 216 -17.61 -11.60 -3.48
CA ILE A 216 -18.00 -13.02 -3.40
C ILE A 216 -17.85 -13.56 -1.97
N ALA A 217 -16.77 -13.20 -1.27
CA ALA A 217 -16.55 -13.60 0.11
C ALA A 217 -17.65 -13.06 1.04
N ASP A 218 -18.05 -11.81 0.84
CA ASP A 218 -19.07 -11.12 1.63
C ASP A 218 -20.47 -11.67 1.34
N GLU A 219 -20.80 -11.90 0.07
CA GLU A 219 -22.11 -12.41 -0.35
C GLU A 219 -22.33 -13.87 0.03
N LYS A 220 -21.30 -14.70 -0.12
CA LYS A 220 -21.39 -16.14 0.15
C LYS A 220 -20.96 -16.52 1.56
N LEU A 221 -20.50 -15.55 2.36
CA LEU A 221 -19.95 -15.77 3.70
C LEU A 221 -18.85 -16.84 3.75
N ILE A 222 -17.95 -16.80 2.76
CA ILE A 222 -16.79 -17.69 2.69
C ILE A 222 -15.50 -16.88 2.84
N SER A 223 -14.40 -17.55 3.18
CA SER A 223 -13.09 -16.88 3.22
C SER A 223 -12.73 -16.32 1.84
N CYS A 224 -11.92 -15.25 1.80
CA CYS A 224 -11.46 -14.67 0.53
C CYS A 224 -10.66 -15.67 -0.33
N GLU A 225 -9.95 -16.63 0.28
CA GLU A 225 -9.22 -17.66 -0.47
C GLU A 225 -10.19 -18.59 -1.24
N HIS A 226 -11.23 -19.08 -0.57
CA HIS A 226 -12.30 -19.85 -1.21
C HIS A 226 -13.05 -19.01 -2.27
N ALA A 227 -13.26 -17.72 -2.03
CA ALA A 227 -13.84 -16.82 -3.02
C ALA A 227 -12.94 -16.63 -4.26
N ALA A 228 -11.62 -16.53 -4.07
CA ALA A 228 -10.65 -16.46 -5.16
C ALA A 228 -10.62 -17.75 -5.98
N GLN A 229 -10.70 -18.93 -5.34
CA GLN A 229 -10.83 -20.22 -6.01
C GLN A 229 -12.13 -20.32 -6.83
N ALA A 230 -13.26 -19.89 -6.25
CA ALA A 230 -14.55 -19.87 -6.96
C ALA A 230 -14.51 -18.92 -8.17
N LEU A 231 -13.86 -17.76 -8.06
CA LEU A 231 -13.69 -16.83 -9.16
C LEU A 231 -12.74 -17.36 -10.23
N GLU A 232 -11.67 -18.07 -9.85
CA GLU A 232 -10.79 -18.77 -10.80
C GLU A 232 -11.54 -19.86 -11.57
N LYS A 233 -12.36 -20.66 -10.89
CA LYS A 233 -13.20 -21.67 -11.54
C LYS A 233 -14.12 -21.04 -12.60
N ARG A 234 -14.79 -19.94 -12.25
CA ARG A 234 -15.62 -19.17 -13.20
C ARG A 234 -14.80 -18.65 -14.38
N ARG A 235 -13.58 -18.16 -14.15
CA ARG A 235 -12.68 -17.70 -15.23
C ARG A 235 -12.37 -18.82 -16.22
N MET A 236 -12.08 -20.02 -15.70
CA MET A 236 -11.78 -21.20 -16.51
C MET A 236 -13.02 -21.68 -17.30
N GLU A 237 -14.19 -21.71 -16.68
CA GLU A 237 -15.47 -22.08 -17.34
C GLU A 237 -15.83 -21.12 -18.49
N LEU A 238 -15.56 -19.83 -18.32
CA LEU A 238 -15.74 -18.81 -19.36
C LEU A 238 -14.60 -18.81 -20.40
N ASN A 239 -13.53 -19.56 -20.17
CA ASN A 239 -12.33 -19.61 -20.99
C ASN A 239 -11.75 -18.22 -21.34
N VAL A 240 -11.68 -17.33 -20.35
CA VAL A 240 -11.17 -15.95 -20.52
C VAL A 240 -9.83 -15.75 -19.82
N SER A 241 -9.00 -14.83 -20.33
CA SER A 241 -7.79 -14.40 -19.63
C SER A 241 -8.11 -13.62 -18.35
N LEU A 242 -7.13 -13.41 -17.47
CA LEU A 242 -7.30 -12.55 -16.27
C LEU A 242 -7.79 -11.14 -16.61
N ASP A 243 -7.25 -10.54 -17.68
CA ASP A 243 -7.71 -9.24 -18.17
C ASP A 243 -9.14 -9.32 -18.73
N GLY A 244 -9.48 -10.42 -19.41
CA GLY A 244 -10.82 -10.70 -19.91
C GLY A 244 -11.85 -10.84 -18.78
N LEU A 245 -11.48 -11.53 -17.69
CA LEU A 245 -12.30 -11.65 -16.49
C LEU A 245 -12.65 -10.28 -15.91
N GLY A 246 -11.68 -9.37 -15.82
CA GLY A 246 -11.92 -8.01 -15.35
C GLY A 246 -12.95 -7.24 -16.19
N LYS A 247 -13.05 -7.52 -17.50
CA LYS A 247 -14.10 -6.94 -18.36
C LYS A 247 -15.46 -7.56 -18.06
N VAL A 248 -15.52 -8.89 -17.96
CA VAL A 248 -16.75 -9.63 -17.64
C VAL A 248 -17.36 -9.16 -16.31
N ILE A 249 -16.53 -8.99 -15.27
CA ILE A 249 -16.97 -8.49 -13.97
C ILE A 249 -17.62 -7.10 -14.11
N LYS A 250 -16.96 -6.16 -14.79
CA LYS A 250 -17.49 -4.81 -15.00
C LYS A 250 -18.79 -4.81 -15.79
N SER A 251 -18.92 -5.65 -16.82
CA SER A 251 -20.15 -5.77 -17.61
C SER A 251 -21.30 -6.40 -16.84
N THR A 252 -21.02 -7.21 -15.81
CA THR A 252 -22.06 -7.83 -14.98
C THR A 252 -22.56 -6.88 -13.89
N GLN A 253 -21.77 -5.84 -13.54
CA GLN A 253 -22.08 -4.89 -12.46
C GLN A 253 -22.60 -3.53 -12.99
N ALA A 254 -22.69 -3.35 -14.30
CA ALA A 254 -23.22 -2.15 -14.96
C ALA A 254 -24.70 -2.35 -15.32
#